data_AF-A0A660WA81-F1
#
_entry.id   AF-A0A660WA81-F1
#
_cell.length_a   1.000
_cell.length_b   1.000
_cell.length_c   1.000
_cell.angle_alpha   90.00
_cell.angle_beta   90.00
_cell.angle_gamma   90.00
#
_symmetry.space_group_name_H-M   'P 1'
#
loop_
_entity.id
_entity.type
_entity.pdbx_description
1 polymer ?
#
loop_
_entity_poly.entity_id
_entity_poly.type
_entity_poly.pdbx_seq_one_letter_code
_entity_poly.pdbx_strand_id
1 'polypeptide(L)'
;MARRLFLIDAHSYLYQAFYAIRQLTAPDGTPVNAVYGFTNLLMKLFTEIKPDYVAVAMDTPGKTFRHERYEQYKATRKEMPSELQAQVPLIHDVIGAFGV
;
A
#
# COMPACT_ATOMS: atom_id res chain seq x y z
N MET A 1 5.21 -3.24 30.32
CA MET A 1 5.33 -2.24 29.24
C MET A 1 4.02 -2.18 28.47
N ALA A 2 3.69 -1.04 27.86
CA ALA A 2 2.51 -0.93 27.01
C ALA A 2 2.74 -1.67 25.69
N ARG A 3 1.73 -2.43 25.22
CA ARG A 3 1.77 -3.07 23.90
C ARG A 3 1.62 -2.02 22.80
N ARG A 4 2.32 -2.19 21.69
CA ARG A 4 2.33 -1.27 20.53
C ARG A 4 1.63 -1.92 19.34
N LEU A 5 0.65 -1.21 18.78
CA LEU A 5 -0.03 -1.54 17.53
C LEU A 5 0.41 -0.57 16.44
N PHE A 6 0.83 -1.10 15.29
CA PHE A 6 1.09 -0.32 14.08
C PHE A 6 -0.04 -0.48 13.07
N LEU A 7 -0.65 0.64 12.67
CA LEU A 7 -1.68 0.71 11.65
C LEU A 7 -1.10 1.34 10.39
N ILE A 8 -1.17 0.63 9.27
CA ILE A 8 -0.61 1.07 7.99
C ILE A 8 -1.75 1.37 7.02
N ASP A 9 -1.84 2.62 6.54
CA ASP A 9 -2.58 2.95 5.33
C ASP A 9 -1.71 2.58 4.13
N ALA A 10 -1.99 1.42 3.52
CA ALA A 10 -1.16 0.92 2.44
C ALA A 10 -1.24 1.82 1.22
N HIS A 11 -2.43 2.28 0.80
CA HIS A 11 -2.58 3.03 -0.44
C HIS A 11 -1.77 4.33 -0.40
N SER A 12 -1.83 5.07 0.71
CA SER A 12 -1.02 6.27 0.89
C SER A 12 0.48 5.97 0.71
N TYR A 13 0.97 4.89 1.34
CA TYR A 13 2.37 4.49 1.24
C TYR A 13 2.77 3.98 -0.16
N LEU A 14 1.90 3.23 -0.83
CA LEU A 14 2.14 2.71 -2.17
C LEU A 14 2.34 3.85 -3.18
N TYR A 15 1.53 4.91 -3.12
CA TYR A 15 1.73 6.09 -3.96
C TYR A 15 3.08 6.77 -3.67
N GLN A 16 3.46 6.88 -2.39
CA GLN A 16 4.75 7.45 -2.02
C GLN A 16 5.92 6.62 -2.58
N ALA A 17 5.90 5.30 -2.39
CA ALA A 17 6.91 4.39 -2.91
C ALA A 17 6.98 4.42 -4.45
N PHE A 18 5.82 4.41 -5.11
CA PHE A 18 5.72 4.47 -6.57
C PHE A 18 6.41 5.70 -7.17
N TYR A 19 6.20 6.89 -6.58
CA TYR A 19 6.81 8.12 -7.10
C TYR A 19 8.27 8.32 -6.63
N ALA A 20 8.64 7.76 -5.47
CA ALA A 20 9.99 7.87 -4.93
C ALA A 20 11.00 6.96 -5.67
N ILE A 21 10.59 5.74 -6.00
CA ILE A 21 11.45 4.73 -6.63
C ILE A 21 11.11 4.68 -8.12
N ARG A 22 12.04 5.12 -8.97
CA ARG A 22 11.85 5.17 -10.43
C ARG A 22 12.48 3.95 -11.10
N GLN A 23 11.85 3.49 -12.18
CA GLN A 23 12.41 2.50 -13.12
C GLN A 23 12.83 1.16 -12.46
N LEU A 24 11.95 0.57 -11.65
CA LEU A 24 12.18 -0.76 -11.08
C LEU A 24 11.14 -1.75 -11.61
N THR A 25 11.62 -2.77 -12.32
CA THR A 25 10.81 -3.84 -12.92
C THR A 25 11.31 -5.21 -12.51
N ALA A 26 10.40 -6.18 -12.45
CA ALA A 26 10.73 -7.60 -12.39
C ALA A 26 11.34 -8.07 -13.73
N PRO A 27 11.93 -9.28 -13.79
CA PRO A 27 12.55 -9.81 -15.02
C PRO A 27 11.60 -9.92 -16.22
N ASP A 28 10.30 -10.06 -15.97
CA ASP A 28 9.24 -10.10 -16.99
C ASP A 28 8.78 -8.71 -17.45
N GLY A 29 9.38 -7.63 -16.91
CA GLY A 29 9.04 -6.25 -17.22
C GLY A 29 7.92 -5.65 -16.37
N THR A 30 7.32 -6.41 -15.45
CA THR A 30 6.27 -5.90 -14.54
C THR A 30 6.86 -4.81 -13.62
N PRO A 31 6.27 -3.60 -13.54
CA PRO A 31 6.69 -2.60 -12.55
C PRO A 31 6.56 -3.14 -11.12
N VAL A 32 7.58 -2.98 -10.28
CA VAL A 32 7.60 -3.49 -8.89
C VAL A 32 8.16 -2.47 -7.89
N ASN A 33 8.27 -1.19 -8.27
CA ASN A 33 8.78 -0.12 -7.43
C ASN A 33 7.96 0.10 -6.15
N ALA A 34 6.64 0.07 -6.21
CA ALA A 34 5.78 0.18 -5.02
C ALA A 34 5.86 -1.09 -4.16
N VAL A 35 5.90 -2.27 -4.78
CA VAL A 35 6.08 -3.57 -4.08
C VAL A 35 7.38 -3.59 -3.29
N TYR A 36 8.48 -3.17 -3.91
CA TYR A 36 9.79 -3.10 -3.27
C TYR A 36 9.79 -2.13 -2.07
N GLY A 37 9.23 -0.93 -2.26
CA GLY A 37 9.13 0.05 -1.16
C GLY A 37 8.29 -0.47 0.01
N PHE A 38 7.13 -1.06 -0.27
CA PHE A 38 6.24 -1.61 0.76
C PHE A 38 6.85 -2.81 1.49
N THR A 39 7.55 -3.68 0.77
CA THR A 39 8.28 -4.81 1.37
C THR A 39 9.36 -4.32 2.34
N ASN A 40 10.11 -3.28 1.96
CA ASN A 40 11.13 -2.68 2.83
C ASN A 40 10.51 -2.04 4.09
N LEU A 41 9.33 -1.41 3.98
CA LEU A 41 8.59 -0.90 5.15
C LEU A 41 8.28 -2.02 6.14
N LEU A 42 7.71 -3.13 5.67
CA LEU A 42 7.38 -4.27 6.53
C LEU A 42 8.64 -4.90 7.13
N MET A 43 9.68 -5.12 6.33
CA MET A 43 10.97 -5.63 6.82
C MET A 43 11.51 -4.76 7.96
N LYS A 44 11.52 -3.43 7.79
CA LYS A 44 11.97 -2.49 8.83
C LYS A 44 11.08 -2.56 10.07
N LEU A 45 9.76 -2.64 9.88
CA LEU A 45 8.81 -2.73 10.98
C LEU A 45 9.08 -3.97 11.85
N PHE A 46 9.29 -5.13 11.23
CA PHE A 46 9.51 -6.39 11.96
C PHE A 46 10.93 -6.55 12.50
N THR A 47 11.95 -6.03 11.82
CA THR A 47 13.35 -6.20 12.24
C THR A 47 13.82 -5.13 13.22
N GLU A 48 13.40 -3.87 13.04
CA GLU A 48 13.87 -2.74 13.86
C GLU A 48 12.84 -2.32 14.90
N ILE A 49 11.59 -2.08 14.48
CA ILE A 49 10.57 -1.52 15.37
C ILE A 49 10.03 -2.57 16.32
N LYS A 50 9.83 -3.81 15.86
CA LYS A 50 9.31 -4.95 16.62
C LYS A 50 8.03 -4.61 17.40
N PRO A 51 6.94 -4.23 16.72
CA PRO A 51 5.66 -3.97 17.37
C PRO A 51 5.03 -5.27 17.87
N ASP A 52 4.11 -5.17 18.83
CA ASP A 52 3.35 -6.32 19.33
C ASP A 52 2.25 -6.72 18.34
N TYR A 53 1.72 -5.75 17.58
CA TYR A 53 0.66 -5.94 16.59
C TYR A 53 0.88 -5.08 15.36
N VAL A 54 0.45 -5.59 14.21
CA VAL A 54 0.44 -4.88 12.92
C VAL A 54 -0.92 -5.11 12.26
N ALA A 55 -1.48 -4.06 11.66
CA ALA A 55 -2.61 -4.19 10.75
C ALA A 55 -2.40 -3.28 9.53
N VAL A 56 -2.72 -3.81 8.35
CA VAL A 56 -2.65 -3.07 7.09
C VAL A 56 -4.07 -2.83 6.58
N ALA A 57 -4.39 -1.55 6.36
CA ALA A 57 -5.65 -1.13 5.74
C ALA A 57 -5.45 -0.95 4.24
N MET A 58 -6.24 -1.67 3.45
CA MET A 58 -6.34 -1.55 2.00
C MET A 58 -7.66 -0.88 1.64
N ASP A 59 -7.64 0.07 0.71
CA ASP A 59 -8.88 0.65 0.17
C ASP A 59 -9.64 -0.41 -0.62
N THR A 60 -10.93 -0.55 -0.36
CA THR A 60 -11.83 -1.39 -1.16
C THR A 60 -12.28 -0.64 -2.42
N PRO A 61 -12.41 -1.33 -3.58
CA PRO A 61 -13.04 -0.73 -4.74
C PRO A 61 -14.52 -0.45 -4.43
N GLY A 62 -14.99 0.78 -4.71
CA GLY A 62 -16.41 1.12 -4.62
C GLY A 62 -16.72 2.53 -4.10
N LYS A 63 -17.98 2.95 -4.30
CA LYS A 63 -18.50 4.18 -3.71
C LYS A 63 -18.66 3.98 -2.21
N THR A 64 -17.90 4.72 -1.41
CA THR A 64 -18.17 4.83 0.02
C THR A 64 -19.42 5.70 0.25
N PHE A 65 -20.07 5.58 1.41
CA PHE A 65 -21.14 6.48 1.89
C PHE A 65 -20.84 7.98 1.70
N ARG A 66 -19.56 8.38 1.76
CA ARG A 66 -19.12 9.77 1.49
C ARG A 66 -19.41 10.25 0.05
N HIS A 67 -19.44 9.36 -0.94
CA HIS A 67 -19.82 9.67 -2.32
C HIS A 67 -21.32 9.88 -2.47
N GLU A 68 -22.15 9.21 -1.65
CA GLU A 68 -23.60 9.38 -1.65
C GLU A 68 -24.00 10.72 -0.99
N ARG A 69 -23.25 11.15 0.02
CA ARG A 69 -23.51 12.39 0.76
C ARG A 69 -22.95 13.64 0.07
N TYR A 70 -21.96 13.48 -0.81
CA TYR A 70 -21.35 14.60 -1.54
C TYR A 70 -20.85 14.14 -2.91
N GLU A 71 -21.57 14.51 -3.97
CA GLU A 71 -21.26 14.08 -5.35
C GLU A 71 -19.87 14.53 -5.82
N GLN A 72 -19.36 15.66 -5.33
CA GLN A 72 -18.03 16.17 -5.71
C GLN A 72 -16.90 15.56 -4.87
N TYR A 73 -17.19 14.61 -3.97
CA TYR A 73 -16.15 13.95 -3.17
C TYR A 73 -15.18 13.20 -4.09
N LYS A 74 -13.87 13.53 -4.00
CA LYS A 74 -12.80 12.99 -4.85
C LYS A 74 -12.93 13.27 -6.37
N ALA A 75 -13.78 14.20 -6.80
CA ALA A 75 -13.99 14.51 -8.22
C ALA A 75 -12.72 14.95 -8.98
N THR A 76 -11.73 15.49 -8.28
CA THR A 76 -10.42 15.91 -8.86
C THR A 76 -9.31 14.88 -8.68
N ARG A 77 -9.59 13.72 -8.08
CA ARG A 77 -8.58 12.68 -7.86
C ARG A 77 -8.26 12.04 -9.21
N LYS A 78 -7.00 12.15 -9.63
CA LYS A 78 -6.52 11.42 -10.81
C LYS A 78 -6.67 9.92 -10.57
N GLU A 79 -7.00 9.20 -11.64
CA GLU A 79 -7.01 7.75 -11.62
C GLU A 79 -5.65 7.21 -11.18
N MET A 80 -5.67 6.04 -10.53
CA MET A 80 -4.44 5.35 -10.17
C MET A 80 -3.63 5.07 -11.44
N PRO A 81 -2.32 5.38 -11.47
CA PRO A 81 -1.47 5.01 -12.60
C PRO A 81 -1.57 3.50 -12.87
N SER A 82 -1.69 3.10 -14.14
CA SER A 82 -1.83 1.68 -14.51
C SER A 82 -0.69 0.81 -14.00
N GLU A 83 0.54 1.35 -14.00
CA GLU A 83 1.73 0.67 -13.45
C GLU A 83 1.63 0.43 -11.93
N LEU A 84 0.99 1.34 -11.19
CA LEU A 84 0.72 1.15 -9.76
C LEU A 84 -0.43 0.17 -9.56
N GLN A 85 -1.47 0.25 -10.37
CA GLN A 85 -2.61 -0.66 -10.30
C GLN A 85 -2.19 -2.12 -10.54
N ALA A 86 -1.27 -2.36 -11.48
CA ALA A 86 -0.71 -3.69 -11.76
C ALA A 86 0.06 -4.29 -10.56
N GLN A 87 0.53 -3.46 -9.62
CA GLN A 87 1.25 -3.89 -8.43
C GLN A 87 0.35 -4.26 -7.25
N VAL A 88 -0.91 -3.83 -7.24
CA VAL A 88 -1.82 -4.05 -6.10
C VAL A 88 -2.00 -5.54 -5.75
N PRO A 89 -2.17 -6.48 -6.71
CA PRO A 89 -2.22 -7.91 -6.38
C PRO A 89 -0.96 -8.41 -5.68
N LEU A 90 0.22 -8.00 -6.13
CA LEU A 90 1.51 -8.35 -5.51
C LEU A 90 1.64 -7.79 -4.09
N ILE A 91 1.03 -6.64 -3.80
CA ILE A 91 0.97 -6.10 -2.43
C ILE A 91 0.14 -7.00 -1.52
N HIS A 92 -0.99 -7.54 -1.99
CA HIS A 92 -1.76 -8.51 -1.22
C HIS A 92 -0.94 -9.78 -0.94
N ASP A 93 -0.19 -10.26 -1.92
CA ASP A 93 0.70 -11.42 -1.75
C ASP A 93 1.80 -11.13 -0.71
N VAL A 94 2.41 -9.94 -0.75
CA VAL A 94 3.39 -9.50 0.25
C VAL A 94 2.77 -9.44 1.65
N ILE A 95 1.60 -8.81 1.81
CA ILE A 95 0.91 -8.74 3.11
C ILE A 95 0.69 -10.16 3.68
N GLY A 96 0.16 -11.07 2.86
CA GLY A 96 -0.07 -12.46 3.26
C GLY A 96 1.23 -13.21 3.59
N ALA A 97 2.32 -12.99 2.84
CA ALA A 97 3.62 -13.62 3.09
C ALA A 97 4.25 -13.19 4.43
N PHE A 98 3.99 -11.96 4.89
CA PHE A 98 4.40 -11.48 6.21
C PHE A 98 3.45 -11.92 7.33
N GLY A 99 2.33 -12.58 7.00
CA GLY A 99 1.32 -13.01 7.98
C GLY A 99 0.52 -11.86 8.59
N VAL A 100 0.35 -10.76 7.84
CA VAL A 100 -0.41 -9.57 8.25
C VAL A 100 -1.81 -9.59 7.66
#